data_AF-A0AAJ6TPQ0-F1
#
_entry.id   AF-A0AAJ6TPQ0-F1
#
_cell.length_a   1.000
_cell.length_b   1.000
_cell.length_c   1.000
_cell.angle_alpha   90.00
_cell.angle_beta   90.00
_cell.angle_gamma   90.00
#
_symmetry.space_group_name_H-M   'P 1'
#
loop_
_entity.id
_entity.type
_entity.pdbx_description
1 polymer ?
#
loop_
_entity_poly.entity_id
_entity_poly.type
_entity_poly.pdbx_seq_one_letter_code
_entity_poly.pdbx_strand_id
1 'polypeptide(L)'
;MNKLRWAMDGGFWDLDRSTPRTLEGEGRAVPGEPLPLGVSRGTRLSRPKQIDFFQRFMFAPFIPSYCASSHGFSLQRVLALPFTQNWFATLLAQFNLQKFVSSFKKNGALQSSRLENIRKHLEDKSLYALGFCSELLLSPCDTLLLSLDFYGDDNNKKPRKKAIFHHKFPNHDLNVEAVWPGLYIDKAGNYWDVPFSMAIDLASLSSDSGASYHFCMHHSAGQPMQLGGDETVEVPATLLPGISLKSAFSLKKNIEIWRSNAQKLKMVQPFDIFLSNPHISASGVIGAAVMACFGDNSVRPQVVHESQQFEGLCLRAPAVKSTLLVDAFSSVSFTAQHGNFQRLLLDLTRFHARLDFPSGSKFLSGAARLAQDFCNSQQPTMETVQAICPKATVSFQQQIAGPFSFRVDSGVEIDWKNKDWHMCVDDPVFAIEYALHVLGSAKAVAWYSPKHREFMVELRFFET
;
A
#
# COMPACT_ATOMS: atom_id res chain seq x y z
N MET A 1 -22.38 -0.53 -5.94
CA MET A 1 -21.40 -0.06 -4.92
C MET A 1 -20.18 -0.94 -5.08
N ASN A 2 -19.12 -0.40 -5.66
CA ASN A 2 -17.94 -1.14 -6.12
C ASN A 2 -17.13 -1.56 -4.89
N LYS A 3 -17.38 -2.78 -4.39
CA LYS A 3 -17.15 -3.13 -2.97
C LYS A 3 -15.80 -3.71 -2.64
N LEU A 4 -14.86 -3.77 -3.58
CA LEU A 4 -13.82 -4.79 -3.47
C LEU A 4 -12.52 -4.43 -4.22
N ARG A 5 -12.31 -3.13 -4.51
CA ARG A 5 -11.14 -2.63 -5.26
C ARG A 5 -9.84 -3.04 -4.55
N TRP A 6 -9.65 -2.64 -3.29
CA TRP A 6 -8.29 -2.63 -2.70
C TRP A 6 -7.68 -4.00 -2.35
N ALA A 7 -8.46 -4.94 -1.82
CA ALA A 7 -7.93 -6.25 -1.44
C ALA A 7 -7.59 -7.15 -2.65
N MET A 8 -8.24 -6.94 -3.80
CA MET A 8 -8.07 -7.80 -4.98
C MET A 8 -7.22 -7.17 -6.08
N ASP A 9 -7.25 -5.85 -6.20
CA ASP A 9 -6.42 -5.10 -7.16
C ASP A 9 -4.97 -4.93 -6.61
N GLY A 10 -4.77 -5.04 -5.29
CA GLY A 10 -3.50 -5.05 -4.54
C GLY A 10 -2.23 -5.52 -5.23
N GLY A 11 -2.27 -6.73 -5.79
CA GLY A 11 -1.08 -7.40 -6.34
C GLY A 11 -0.77 -7.07 -7.80
N PHE A 12 -1.67 -6.40 -8.54
CA PHE A 12 -1.52 -6.21 -9.99
C PHE A 12 -1.35 -4.75 -10.42
N TRP A 13 -1.68 -3.81 -9.55
CA TRP A 13 -1.61 -2.39 -9.87
C TRP A 13 -0.63 -1.68 -8.96
N ASP A 14 -0.06 -0.58 -9.45
CA ASP A 14 0.84 0.28 -8.69
C ASP A 14 0.01 1.05 -7.65
N LEU A 15 -0.32 0.38 -6.54
CA LEU A 15 -0.95 1.02 -5.39
C LEU A 15 0.09 1.69 -4.51
N ASP A 16 -0.32 2.76 -3.84
CA ASP A 16 0.49 3.35 -2.79
C ASP A 16 0.52 2.43 -1.57
N ARG A 17 1.69 2.37 -0.93
CA ARG A 17 1.94 1.70 0.34
C ARG A 17 1.92 2.74 1.46
N SER A 18 1.17 2.47 2.51
CA SER A 18 1.19 3.26 3.73
C SER A 18 2.57 3.16 4.40
N THR A 19 3.20 4.30 4.71
CA THR A 19 4.49 4.32 5.43
C THR A 19 4.64 5.57 6.29
N PRO A 20 5.12 5.47 7.54
CA PRO A 20 5.41 6.61 8.40
C PRO A 20 6.70 7.39 8.01
N ARG A 21 7.39 6.98 6.93
CA ARG A 21 8.62 7.64 6.44
C ARG A 21 8.39 9.04 5.87
N THR A 22 7.20 9.31 5.33
CA THR A 22 6.79 10.61 4.81
C THR A 22 5.72 11.24 5.69
N LEU A 23 5.64 12.56 5.69
CA LEU A 23 4.58 13.31 6.36
C LEU A 23 3.19 12.93 5.81
N GLU A 24 3.06 12.75 4.50
CA GLU A 24 1.84 12.25 3.85
C GLU A 24 1.53 10.78 4.12
N GLY A 25 2.39 10.04 4.81
CA GLY A 25 2.10 8.69 5.26
C GLY A 25 2.04 7.65 4.12
N GLU A 26 2.72 7.90 3.01
CA GLU A 26 2.63 7.10 1.78
C GLU A 26 3.97 7.00 1.04
N GLY A 27 4.13 5.92 0.29
CA GLY A 27 5.22 5.68 -0.65
C GLY A 27 4.75 4.71 -1.74
N ARG A 28 5.25 4.86 -2.96
CA ARG A 28 4.85 4.00 -4.08
C ARG A 28 5.57 2.65 -4.02
N ALA A 29 4.90 1.57 -4.38
CA ALA A 29 5.62 0.33 -4.65
C ALA A 29 6.50 0.51 -5.89
N VAL A 30 7.66 -0.17 -5.93
CA VAL A 30 8.41 -0.30 -7.18
C VAL A 30 7.49 -0.96 -8.22
N PRO A 31 7.37 -0.38 -9.43
CA PRO A 31 6.43 -0.87 -10.43
C PRO A 31 6.65 -2.37 -10.73
N GLY A 32 5.60 -3.18 -10.63
CA GLY A 32 5.63 -4.63 -10.88
C GLY A 32 5.85 -5.52 -9.66
N GLU A 33 5.81 -4.95 -8.45
CA GLU A 33 5.92 -5.69 -7.19
C GLU A 33 4.59 -5.67 -6.42
N PRO A 34 4.05 -6.84 -6.02
CA PRO A 34 2.82 -6.90 -5.25
C PRO A 34 3.04 -6.36 -3.84
N LEU A 35 2.07 -5.60 -3.33
CA LEU A 35 2.10 -5.09 -1.97
C LEU A 35 1.42 -6.05 -0.98
N PRO A 36 1.88 -6.12 0.28
CA PRO A 36 1.15 -6.82 1.33
C PRO A 36 -0.20 -6.14 1.56
N LEU A 37 -1.28 -6.94 1.60
CA LEU A 37 -2.68 -6.49 1.72
C LEU A 37 -2.93 -5.57 2.94
N GLY A 38 -2.14 -5.72 3.99
CA GLY A 38 -2.25 -4.94 5.22
C GLY A 38 -1.68 -3.53 5.14
N VAL A 39 -0.88 -3.21 4.11
CA VAL A 39 -0.18 -1.91 3.99
C VAL A 39 -0.54 -1.17 2.69
N SER A 40 -1.28 -1.80 1.78
CA SER A 40 -1.81 -1.12 0.59
C SER A 40 -2.82 -0.03 0.99
N ARG A 41 -2.62 1.19 0.51
CA ARG A 41 -3.48 2.35 0.79
C ARG A 41 -4.44 2.59 -0.37
N GLY A 42 -5.72 2.82 -0.04
CA GLY A 42 -6.71 3.29 -1.00
C GLY A 42 -6.60 4.80 -1.26
N THR A 43 -6.86 5.23 -2.50
CA THR A 43 -6.57 6.57 -3.04
C THR A 43 -7.45 7.73 -2.53
N ARG A 44 -8.25 7.57 -1.48
CA ARG A 44 -9.38 8.50 -1.25
C ARG A 44 -9.19 9.58 -0.19
N LEU A 45 -8.26 9.45 0.75
CA LEU A 45 -8.01 10.52 1.73
C LEU A 45 -6.53 10.79 1.94
N SER A 46 -6.18 12.06 1.77
CA SER A 46 -4.88 12.61 2.16
C SER A 46 -4.65 12.45 3.66
N ARG A 47 -3.38 12.36 4.07
CA ARG A 47 -3.04 12.16 5.48
C ARG A 47 -3.53 13.27 6.39
N PRO A 48 -3.48 14.56 5.98
CA PRO A 48 -4.03 15.64 6.80
C PRO A 48 -5.52 15.49 7.08
N LYS A 49 -6.32 15.04 6.09
CA LYS A 49 -7.76 14.79 6.30
C LYS A 49 -8.02 13.64 7.26
N GLN A 50 -7.21 12.59 7.20
CA GLN A 50 -7.33 11.47 8.16
C GLN A 50 -7.07 11.95 9.59
N ILE A 51 -6.02 12.76 9.80
CA ILE A 51 -5.68 13.29 11.12
C ILE A 51 -6.71 14.31 11.61
N ASP A 52 -7.17 15.23 10.76
CA ASP A 52 -8.26 16.17 11.11
C ASP A 52 -9.52 15.40 11.55
N PHE A 53 -9.83 14.29 10.87
CA PHE A 53 -10.92 13.41 11.29
C PHE A 53 -10.69 12.84 12.70
N PHE A 54 -9.52 12.26 12.98
CA PHE A 54 -9.23 11.73 14.31
C PHE A 54 -9.31 12.78 15.41
N GLN A 55 -8.83 13.99 15.15
CA GLN A 55 -8.83 15.08 16.11
C GLN A 55 -10.25 15.55 16.45
N ARG A 56 -11.11 15.68 15.44
CA ARG A 56 -12.48 16.19 15.60
C ARG A 56 -13.46 15.15 16.08
N PHE A 57 -13.36 13.91 15.58
CA PHE A 57 -14.37 12.88 15.78
C PHE A 57 -13.96 11.77 16.76
N MET A 58 -12.65 11.56 16.95
CA MET A 58 -12.12 10.54 17.87
C MET A 58 -11.48 11.13 19.12
N PHE A 59 -11.55 12.45 19.30
CA PHE A 59 -10.91 13.18 20.41
C PHE A 59 -9.42 12.80 20.60
N ALA A 60 -8.75 12.47 19.50
CA ALA A 60 -7.34 12.09 19.49
C ALA A 60 -6.51 13.28 18.99
N PRO A 61 -6.06 14.19 19.88
CA PRO A 61 -5.37 15.43 19.48
C PRO A 61 -4.04 15.17 18.77
N PHE A 62 -3.40 14.04 19.07
CA PHE A 62 -2.14 13.62 18.50
C PHE A 62 -2.23 12.19 17.99
N ILE A 63 -1.71 11.96 16.79
CA ILE A 63 -1.68 10.64 16.16
C ILE A 63 -0.25 10.10 16.18
N PRO A 64 -0.01 8.95 16.83
CA PRO A 64 1.31 8.37 16.88
C PRO A 64 1.70 7.71 15.55
N SER A 65 2.97 7.80 15.23
CA SER A 65 3.63 7.07 14.15
C SER A 65 5.03 6.66 14.61
N TYR A 66 5.55 5.56 14.07
CA TYR A 66 6.88 5.08 14.41
C TYR A 66 7.61 4.55 13.18
N CYS A 67 8.84 4.99 12.99
CA CYS A 67 9.73 4.49 11.95
C CYS A 67 11.16 4.35 12.52
N ALA A 68 11.62 3.12 12.75
CA ALA A 68 12.90 2.87 13.40
C ALA A 68 14.11 3.50 12.67
N SER A 69 14.02 3.62 11.35
CA SER A 69 15.12 3.98 10.44
C SER A 69 15.22 5.47 10.12
N SER A 70 14.20 6.29 10.44
CA SER A 70 14.19 7.71 10.09
C SER A 70 13.98 8.62 11.31
N HIS A 71 12.81 8.54 11.91
CA HIS A 71 12.34 9.52 12.89
C HIS A 71 11.98 8.89 14.24
N GLY A 72 12.08 7.58 14.41
CA GLY A 72 11.67 6.91 15.64
C GLY A 72 10.18 7.15 15.94
N PHE A 73 9.82 7.29 17.22
CA PHE A 73 8.46 7.60 17.65
C PHE A 73 8.13 9.10 17.51
N SER A 74 7.09 9.40 16.73
CA SER A 74 6.62 10.75 16.45
C SER A 74 5.12 10.91 16.67
N LEU A 75 4.70 12.16 16.89
CA LEU A 75 3.31 12.56 17.10
C LEU A 75 2.92 13.57 16.01
N GLN A 76 1.83 13.30 15.31
CA GLN A 76 1.30 14.15 14.26
C GLN A 76 0.04 14.89 14.71
N ARG A 77 -0.10 16.14 14.27
CA ARG A 77 -1.26 17.02 14.54
C ARG A 77 -1.54 17.89 13.33
N VAL A 78 -2.82 18.04 12.98
CA VAL A 78 -3.26 18.94 11.91
C VAL A 78 -3.90 20.20 12.48
N LEU A 79 -3.76 21.30 11.74
CA LEU A 79 -4.54 22.52 11.85
C LEU A 79 -5.23 22.74 10.51
N ALA A 80 -6.56 22.66 10.50
CA ALA A 80 -7.37 22.92 9.33
C ALA A 80 -7.69 24.41 9.20
N LEU A 81 -7.45 24.95 8.01
CA LEU A 81 -7.66 26.35 7.63
C LEU A 81 -8.69 26.39 6.49
N PRO A 82 -9.99 26.49 6.82
CA PRO A 82 -11.02 26.64 5.79
C PRO A 82 -10.92 28.04 5.18
N PHE A 83 -10.75 28.15 3.87
CA PHE A 83 -10.69 29.44 3.17
C PHE A 83 -12.02 29.78 2.50
N THR A 84 -12.53 28.89 1.65
CA THR A 84 -13.82 29.05 0.97
C THR A 84 -14.55 27.71 0.92
N GLN A 85 -15.79 27.68 0.42
CA GLN A 85 -16.54 26.41 0.27
C GLN A 85 -15.83 25.41 -0.65
N ASN A 86 -15.05 25.88 -1.62
CA ASN A 86 -14.37 25.04 -2.61
C ASN A 86 -12.87 24.90 -2.34
N TRP A 87 -12.33 25.55 -1.31
CA TRP A 87 -10.90 25.54 -1.01
C TRP A 87 -10.65 25.29 0.47
N PHE A 88 -9.94 24.19 0.73
CA PHE A 88 -9.57 23.74 2.06
C PHE A 88 -8.06 23.59 2.15
N ALA A 89 -7.44 24.17 3.18
CA ALA A 89 -6.03 23.94 3.46
C ALA A 89 -5.81 23.36 4.85
N THR A 90 -4.71 22.67 5.01
CA THR A 90 -4.29 22.04 6.26
C THR A 90 -2.81 22.23 6.47
N LEU A 91 -2.43 22.53 7.70
CA LEU A 91 -1.07 22.50 8.17
C LEU A 91 -0.88 21.27 9.07
N LEU A 92 -0.14 20.29 8.59
CA LEU A 92 0.29 19.12 9.32
C LEU A 92 1.60 19.43 10.05
N ALA A 93 1.66 19.16 11.35
CA ALA A 93 2.86 19.24 12.15
C ALA A 93 3.18 17.86 12.73
N GLN A 94 4.44 17.47 12.66
CA GLN A 94 4.97 16.25 13.26
C GLN A 94 6.06 16.61 14.26
N PHE A 95 5.98 16.03 15.45
CA PHE A 95 6.95 16.19 16.53
C PHE A 95 7.62 14.86 16.85
N ASN A 96 8.96 14.84 16.84
CA ASN A 96 9.75 13.65 17.16
C ASN A 96 9.99 13.52 18.67
N LEU A 97 9.09 12.80 19.35
CA LEU A 97 9.17 12.61 20.80
C LEU A 97 10.38 11.74 21.20
N GLN A 98 10.76 10.75 20.40
CA GLN A 98 11.92 9.91 20.72
C GLN A 98 13.23 10.71 20.70
N LYS A 99 13.44 11.53 19.67
CA LYS A 99 14.62 12.40 19.56
C LYS A 99 14.66 13.40 20.71
N PHE A 100 13.52 14.01 21.06
CA PHE A 100 13.38 14.88 22.22
C PHE A 100 13.78 14.18 23.53
N VAL A 101 13.20 13.01 23.85
CA VAL A 101 13.56 12.28 25.09
C VAL A 101 15.03 11.86 25.08
N SER A 102 15.56 11.47 23.92
CA SER A 102 16.97 11.10 23.77
C SER A 102 17.93 12.28 24.02
N SER A 103 17.56 13.51 23.62
CA SER A 103 18.38 14.70 23.87
C SER A 103 18.43 15.04 25.36
N PHE A 104 17.33 14.83 26.11
CA PHE A 104 17.38 14.96 27.58
C PHE A 104 18.27 13.92 28.24
N LYS A 105 18.25 12.67 27.76
CA LYS A 105 19.02 11.58 28.37
C LYS A 105 20.53 11.74 28.19
N LYS A 106 20.97 12.29 27.04
CA LYS A 106 22.40 12.53 26.75
C LYS A 106 23.02 13.65 27.59
N ASN A 107 22.24 14.65 27.98
CA ASN A 107 22.71 15.82 28.72
C ASN A 107 22.68 15.65 30.24
N GLY A 108 22.95 14.43 30.74
CA GLY A 108 22.75 14.04 32.14
C GLY A 108 23.13 15.11 33.17
N ALA A 109 22.14 15.81 33.71
CA ALA A 109 22.16 16.49 35.00
C ALA A 109 20.77 17.10 35.28
N LEU A 110 20.13 16.57 36.31
CA LEU A 110 18.90 17.06 36.92
C LEU A 110 19.18 18.33 37.76
N GLN A 111 19.91 19.33 37.23
CA GLN A 111 20.37 20.49 38.00
C GLN A 111 20.47 21.78 37.16
N SER A 112 19.32 22.32 36.77
CA SER A 112 19.02 23.75 36.53
C SER A 112 17.58 23.86 36.00
N SER A 113 16.94 25.02 36.19
CA SER A 113 15.56 25.37 35.81
C SER A 113 14.98 24.50 34.68
N ARG A 114 14.22 23.46 35.05
CA ARG A 114 13.65 22.46 34.12
C ARG A 114 13.03 23.09 32.87
N LEU A 115 12.38 24.25 33.02
CA LEU A 115 11.69 24.96 31.95
C LEU A 115 12.62 25.62 30.92
N GLU A 116 13.76 26.18 31.32
CA GLU A 116 14.69 26.82 30.37
C GLU A 116 15.43 25.78 29.53
N ASN A 117 15.81 24.66 30.15
CA ASN A 117 16.40 23.54 29.42
C ASN A 117 15.37 22.89 28.46
N ILE A 118 14.11 22.76 28.88
CA ILE A 118 13.03 22.29 27.98
C ILE A 118 12.85 23.24 26.80
N ARG A 119 12.82 24.56 27.04
CA ARG A 119 12.68 25.55 25.97
C ARG A 119 13.82 25.46 24.95
N LYS A 120 15.07 25.39 25.42
CA LYS A 120 16.25 25.23 24.54
C LYS A 120 16.18 23.97 23.68
N HIS A 121 15.67 22.86 24.24
CA HIS A 121 15.48 21.63 23.46
C HIS A 121 14.31 21.73 22.48
N LEU A 122 13.23 22.43 22.81
CA LEU A 122 12.10 22.65 21.90
C LEU A 122 12.44 23.62 20.75
N GLU A 123 13.52 24.40 20.85
CA GLU A 123 14.01 25.27 19.77
C GLU A 123 14.78 24.49 18.69
N ASP A 124 15.10 23.21 18.93
CA ASP A 124 15.74 22.35 17.93
C ASP A 124 14.78 22.06 16.77
N LYS A 125 15.05 22.66 15.61
CA LYS A 125 14.27 22.50 14.38
C LYS A 125 14.19 21.05 13.93
N SER A 126 15.21 20.25 14.24
CA SER A 126 15.31 18.85 13.81
C SER A 126 14.31 17.91 14.50
N LEU A 127 13.57 18.43 15.49
CA LEU A 127 12.45 17.74 16.13
C LEU A 127 11.14 17.86 15.34
N TYR A 128 11.05 18.82 14.42
CA TYR A 128 9.80 19.15 13.75
C TYR A 128 9.85 18.83 12.26
N ALA A 129 8.70 18.41 11.74
CA ALA A 129 8.42 18.39 10.32
C ALA A 129 7.04 19.03 10.08
N LEU A 130 6.91 19.81 9.02
CA LEU A 130 5.72 20.59 8.69
C LEU A 130 5.28 20.25 7.26
N GLY A 131 4.03 19.82 7.10
CA GLY A 131 3.38 19.62 5.81
C GLY A 131 2.30 20.66 5.59
N PHE A 132 2.30 21.32 4.44
CA PHE A 132 1.20 22.16 4.00
C PHE A 132 0.46 21.42 2.88
N CYS A 133 -0.86 21.30 3.00
CA CYS A 133 -1.69 20.63 2.01
C CYS A 133 -2.90 21.50 1.69
N SER A 134 -3.17 21.71 0.41
CA SER A 134 -4.23 22.57 -0.12
C SER A 134 -5.04 21.79 -1.14
N GLU A 135 -6.34 21.70 -0.91
CA GLU A 135 -7.30 21.01 -1.76
C GLU A 135 -8.31 21.99 -2.33
N LEU A 136 -8.39 22.02 -3.67
CA LEU A 136 -9.26 22.90 -4.43
C LEU A 136 -10.25 22.05 -5.26
N LEU A 137 -11.54 22.27 -5.01
CA LEU A 137 -12.63 21.73 -5.81
C LEU A 137 -12.89 22.69 -6.98
N LEU A 138 -12.38 22.34 -8.16
CA LEU A 138 -12.52 23.17 -9.37
C LEU A 138 -13.92 23.04 -9.97
N SER A 139 -14.46 21.82 -9.93
CA SER A 139 -15.76 21.41 -10.46
C SER A 139 -16.29 20.27 -9.58
N PRO A 140 -17.59 19.92 -9.58
CA PRO A 140 -18.09 18.74 -8.87
C PRO A 140 -17.39 17.42 -9.23
N CYS A 141 -16.76 17.36 -10.41
CA CYS A 141 -15.99 16.22 -10.88
C CYS A 141 -14.46 16.36 -10.71
N ASP A 142 -13.96 17.57 -10.42
CA ASP A 142 -12.53 17.91 -10.53
C ASP A 142 -11.98 18.35 -9.19
N THR A 143 -10.96 17.65 -8.71
CA THR A 143 -10.29 17.96 -7.45
C THR A 143 -8.79 18.08 -7.67
N LEU A 144 -8.21 19.19 -7.20
CA LEU A 144 -6.78 19.45 -7.22
C LEU A 144 -6.23 19.46 -5.79
N LEU A 145 -5.27 18.59 -5.51
CA LEU A 145 -4.54 18.53 -4.24
C LEU A 145 -3.10 18.96 -4.46
N LEU A 146 -2.61 19.89 -3.66
CA LEU A 146 -1.22 20.34 -3.65
C LEU A 146 -0.69 20.14 -2.24
N SER A 147 0.38 19.37 -2.07
CA SER A 147 1.06 19.21 -0.79
C SER A 147 2.55 19.53 -0.87
N LEU A 148 3.08 20.04 0.24
CA LEU A 148 4.43 20.54 0.40
C LEU A 148 4.93 20.21 1.80
N ASP A 149 5.94 19.35 1.87
CA ASP A 149 6.50 18.84 3.10
C ASP A 149 7.90 19.41 3.36
N PHE A 150 8.11 19.89 4.58
CA PHE A 150 9.36 20.41 5.10
C PHE A 150 9.81 19.58 6.30
N TYR A 151 11.07 19.15 6.31
CA TYR A 151 11.67 18.41 7.40
C TYR A 151 12.76 19.28 8.02
N GLY A 152 12.73 19.48 9.34
CA GLY A 152 13.70 20.35 10.03
C GLY A 152 15.07 19.72 10.29
N ASP A 153 15.32 18.50 9.80
CA ASP A 153 16.62 17.83 9.91
C ASP A 153 17.51 18.29 8.72
N ASP A 154 18.48 19.15 9.02
CA ASP A 154 19.28 19.94 8.05
C ASP A 154 20.19 19.12 7.13
N ASN A 155 20.29 17.79 7.32
CA ASN A 155 21.10 16.95 6.44
C ASN A 155 20.29 16.47 5.23
N ASN A 156 20.28 17.31 4.19
CA ASN A 156 20.12 16.93 2.78
C ASN A 156 18.71 16.46 2.31
N LYS A 157 17.67 16.56 3.14
CA LYS A 157 16.29 16.22 2.72
C LYS A 157 15.63 17.40 2.02
N LYS A 158 15.62 17.39 0.69
CA LYS A 158 14.87 18.36 -0.13
C LYS A 158 13.38 18.34 0.27
N PRO A 159 12.69 19.50 0.28
CA PRO A 159 11.27 19.53 0.56
C PRO A 159 10.52 18.68 -0.48
N ARG A 160 9.55 17.89 -0.03
CA ARG A 160 8.74 17.05 -0.93
C ARG A 160 7.53 17.81 -1.39
N LYS A 161 7.25 17.76 -2.68
CA LYS A 161 6.12 18.40 -3.33
C LYS A 161 5.30 17.31 -3.99
N LYS A 162 3.99 17.38 -3.83
CA LYS A 162 3.05 16.48 -4.50
C LYS A 162 1.89 17.28 -5.05
N ALA A 163 1.51 16.99 -6.28
CA ALA A 163 0.34 17.53 -6.93
C ALA A 163 -0.50 16.39 -7.47
N ILE A 164 -1.78 16.34 -7.10
CA ILE A 164 -2.74 15.35 -7.59
C ILE A 164 -3.89 16.08 -8.23
N PHE A 165 -4.19 15.77 -9.48
CA PHE A 165 -5.42 16.16 -10.14
C PHE A 165 -6.27 14.92 -10.37
N HIS A 166 -7.51 14.95 -9.90
CA HIS A 166 -8.46 13.86 -10.04
C HIS A 166 -9.71 14.36 -10.76
N HIS A 167 -10.11 13.63 -11.80
CA HIS A 167 -11.30 13.91 -12.60
C HIS A 167 -12.17 12.66 -12.66
N LYS A 168 -13.45 12.80 -12.27
CA LYS A 168 -14.44 11.73 -12.31
C LYS A 168 -15.26 11.79 -13.59
N PHE A 169 -15.03 10.84 -14.49
CA PHE A 169 -15.92 10.58 -15.62
C PHE A 169 -17.09 9.67 -15.18
N PRO A 170 -18.18 9.57 -15.96
CA PRO A 170 -19.32 8.71 -15.60
C PRO A 170 -18.96 7.23 -15.36
N ASN A 171 -18.00 6.70 -16.12
CA ASN A 171 -17.60 5.29 -16.08
C ASN A 171 -16.09 5.08 -15.82
N HIS A 172 -15.32 6.17 -15.63
CA HIS A 172 -13.87 6.12 -15.49
C HIS A 172 -13.38 7.13 -14.44
N ASP A 173 -12.28 6.78 -13.76
CA ASP A 173 -11.56 7.69 -12.89
C ASP A 173 -10.22 8.04 -13.56
N LEU A 174 -9.94 9.33 -13.72
CA LEU A 174 -8.63 9.83 -14.15
C LEU A 174 -7.90 10.45 -12.97
N ASN A 175 -6.67 10.02 -12.74
CA ASN A 175 -5.75 10.54 -11.75
C ASN A 175 -4.46 10.97 -12.43
N VAL A 176 -4.01 12.19 -12.17
CA VAL A 176 -2.71 12.69 -12.59
C VAL A 176 -1.96 13.09 -11.34
N GLU A 177 -0.82 12.45 -11.07
CA GLU A 177 -0.02 12.68 -9.89
C GLU A 177 1.42 13.01 -10.28
N ALA A 178 1.93 14.13 -9.77
CA ALA A 178 3.33 14.53 -9.91
C ALA A 178 3.95 14.69 -8.52
N VAL A 179 5.11 14.07 -8.30
CA VAL A 179 5.81 14.05 -7.02
C VAL A 179 7.29 14.40 -7.21
N TRP A 180 7.82 15.23 -6.29
CA TRP A 180 9.19 15.72 -6.32
C TRP A 180 9.74 15.95 -4.90
N PRO A 181 10.69 15.15 -4.40
CA PRO A 181 11.03 13.79 -4.84
C PRO A 181 9.98 12.75 -4.40
N GLY A 182 9.74 11.75 -5.24
CA GLY A 182 8.83 10.63 -4.96
C GLY A 182 9.53 9.51 -4.21
N LEU A 183 8.88 8.99 -3.17
CA LEU A 183 9.38 7.85 -2.39
C LEU A 183 8.86 6.54 -2.97
N TYR A 184 9.76 5.61 -3.27
CA TYR A 184 9.47 4.27 -3.75
C TYR A 184 9.99 3.21 -2.77
N ILE A 185 9.33 2.05 -2.74
CA ILE A 185 9.62 0.95 -1.81
C ILE A 185 9.74 -0.34 -2.61
N ASP A 186 10.86 -1.04 -2.46
CA ASP A 186 11.08 -2.34 -3.10
C ASP A 186 10.62 -3.53 -2.21
N LYS A 187 10.59 -4.73 -2.79
CA LYS A 187 10.30 -6.01 -2.10
C LYS A 187 11.24 -6.30 -0.94
N ALA A 188 12.48 -5.86 -1.02
CA ALA A 188 13.46 -6.03 0.06
C ALA A 188 13.18 -5.08 1.24
N GLY A 189 12.31 -4.08 1.06
CA GLY A 189 11.99 -3.07 2.05
C GLY A 189 12.91 -1.86 2.05
N ASN A 190 13.72 -1.69 1.00
CA ASN A 190 14.53 -0.50 0.81
C ASN A 190 13.68 0.63 0.22
N TYR A 191 14.06 1.83 0.62
CA TYR A 191 13.43 3.07 0.22
C TYR A 191 14.27 3.79 -0.82
N TRP A 192 13.64 4.26 -1.88
CA TRP A 192 14.28 4.91 -3.01
C TRP A 192 13.65 6.29 -3.24
N ASP A 193 14.46 7.33 -3.26
CA ASP A 193 14.05 8.68 -3.61
C ASP A 193 14.30 8.92 -5.10
N VAL A 194 13.20 9.02 -5.86
CA VAL A 194 13.23 9.39 -7.27
C VAL A 194 13.08 10.91 -7.38
N PRO A 195 14.03 11.61 -8.02
CA PRO A 195 14.02 13.08 -8.06
C PRO A 195 12.73 13.67 -8.61
N PHE A 196 12.19 13.11 -9.69
CA PHE A 196 10.90 13.50 -10.22
C PHE A 196 10.15 12.28 -10.75
N SER A 197 8.87 12.19 -10.39
CA SER A 197 7.99 11.11 -10.82
C SER A 197 6.61 11.66 -11.16
N MET A 198 6.12 11.35 -12.34
CA MET A 198 4.77 11.68 -12.79
C MET A 198 4.04 10.41 -13.19
N ALA A 199 2.79 10.25 -12.76
CA ALA A 199 1.92 9.16 -13.18
C ALA A 199 0.57 9.70 -13.65
N ILE A 200 0.05 9.11 -14.70
CA ILE A 200 -1.30 9.33 -15.23
C ILE A 200 -1.99 7.96 -15.21
N ASP A 201 -3.00 7.81 -14.37
CA ASP A 201 -3.80 6.60 -14.21
C ASP A 201 -5.23 6.87 -14.70
N LEU A 202 -5.68 6.07 -15.67
CA LEU A 202 -7.06 6.00 -16.12
C LEU A 202 -7.60 4.59 -15.86
N ALA A 203 -8.53 4.48 -14.92
CA ALA A 203 -9.15 3.22 -14.55
C ALA A 203 -10.66 3.22 -14.82
N SER A 204 -11.16 2.12 -15.36
CA SER A 204 -12.61 1.87 -15.43
C SER A 204 -13.22 1.67 -14.04
N LEU A 205 -14.48 2.07 -13.87
CA LEU A 205 -15.22 1.79 -12.63
C LEU A 205 -15.43 0.26 -12.51
N SER A 206 -14.81 -0.34 -11.50
CA SER A 206 -14.84 -1.79 -11.31
C SER A 206 -16.21 -2.28 -10.83
N SER A 207 -16.79 -3.23 -11.57
CA SER A 207 -17.98 -3.98 -11.15
C SER A 207 -17.59 -5.14 -10.21
N ASP A 208 -18.53 -5.61 -9.38
CA ASP A 208 -18.34 -6.82 -8.55
C ASP A 208 -18.08 -8.06 -9.42
N SER A 209 -18.62 -8.08 -10.63
CA SER A 209 -18.27 -9.02 -11.71
C SER A 209 -18.37 -8.31 -13.05
N GLY A 210 -17.32 -8.42 -13.86
CA GLY A 210 -17.26 -7.73 -15.14
C GLY A 210 -15.83 -7.54 -15.64
N ALA A 211 -15.74 -6.97 -16.83
CA ALA A 211 -14.48 -6.53 -17.41
C ALA A 211 -14.06 -5.20 -16.79
N SER A 212 -12.78 -5.07 -16.48
CA SER A 212 -12.15 -3.82 -16.12
C SER A 212 -10.89 -3.63 -16.97
N TYR A 213 -10.59 -2.38 -17.27
CA TYR A 213 -9.32 -1.99 -17.84
C TYR A 213 -8.72 -0.85 -17.04
N HIS A 214 -7.40 -0.74 -17.13
CA HIS A 214 -6.62 0.29 -16.48
C HIS A 214 -5.40 0.60 -17.37
N PHE A 215 -5.24 1.89 -17.64
CA PHE A 215 -4.13 2.46 -18.37
C PHE A 215 -3.33 3.37 -17.45
N CYS A 216 -2.04 3.10 -17.30
CA CYS A 216 -1.12 3.89 -16.50
C CYS A 216 0.07 4.33 -17.36
N MET A 217 0.36 5.63 -17.38
CA MET A 217 1.58 6.18 -17.95
C MET A 217 2.41 6.75 -16.81
N HIS A 218 3.65 6.30 -16.71
CA HIS A 218 4.59 6.71 -15.68
C HIS A 218 5.84 7.30 -16.31
N HIS A 219 6.28 8.42 -15.79
CA HIS A 219 7.48 9.10 -16.22
C HIS A 219 8.37 9.36 -15.00
N SER A 220 9.60 8.83 -15.06
CA SER A 220 10.63 9.05 -14.06
C SER A 220 11.76 9.87 -14.65
N ALA A 221 12.28 10.81 -13.87
CA ALA A 221 13.44 11.61 -14.25
C ALA A 221 14.42 11.77 -13.08
N GLY A 222 15.71 11.77 -13.43
CA GLY A 222 16.82 11.84 -12.48
C GLY A 222 17.24 10.48 -11.93
N GLN A 223 18.43 10.42 -11.33
CA GLN A 223 18.96 9.18 -10.74
C GLN A 223 18.34 8.92 -9.36
N PRO A 224 17.72 7.74 -9.14
CA PRO A 224 17.20 7.36 -7.83
C PRO A 224 18.32 7.25 -6.79
N MET A 225 18.05 7.70 -5.57
CA MET A 225 18.98 7.59 -4.43
C MET A 225 18.37 6.72 -3.34
N GLN A 226 19.14 5.80 -2.76
CA GLN A 226 18.64 4.98 -1.67
C GLN A 226 18.56 5.81 -0.37
N LEU A 227 17.43 5.74 0.33
CA LEU A 227 17.19 6.47 1.56
C LEU A 227 17.65 5.67 2.79
N GLY A 228 18.90 5.90 3.19
CA GLY A 228 19.48 5.35 4.43
C GLY A 228 20.06 3.94 4.29
N GLY A 229 20.54 3.56 3.11
CA GLY A 229 21.29 2.33 2.85
C GLY A 229 22.72 2.60 2.37
N ASP A 230 23.56 1.56 2.37
CA ASP A 230 24.90 1.58 1.76
C ASP A 230 24.78 1.64 0.23
N GLU A 231 25.65 2.41 -0.44
CA GLU A 231 25.67 2.65 -1.90
C GLU A 231 25.86 1.39 -2.77
N THR A 232 25.90 0.19 -2.17
CA THR A 232 26.23 -1.08 -2.82
C THR A 232 25.02 -1.81 -3.42
N VAL A 233 23.79 -1.34 -3.18
CA VAL A 233 22.56 -1.97 -3.72
C VAL A 233 22.25 -1.41 -5.11
N GLU A 234 22.14 -2.29 -6.10
CA GLU A 234 21.76 -1.89 -7.47
C GLU A 234 20.36 -1.29 -7.50
N VAL A 235 20.23 -0.15 -8.21
CA VAL A 235 18.96 0.55 -8.38
C VAL A 235 18.00 -0.31 -9.21
N PRO A 236 16.74 -0.50 -8.78
CA PRO A 236 15.73 -1.18 -9.59
C PRO A 236 15.59 -0.50 -10.96
N ALA A 237 15.73 -1.27 -12.04
CA ALA A 237 15.70 -0.75 -13.40
C ALA A 237 14.42 0.01 -13.74
N THR A 238 13.28 -0.34 -13.13
CA THR A 238 11.99 0.34 -13.31
C THR A 238 11.94 1.77 -12.75
N LEU A 239 12.88 2.14 -11.86
CA LEU A 239 12.99 3.48 -11.30
C LEU A 239 13.94 4.39 -12.09
N LEU A 240 14.66 3.84 -13.07
CA LEU A 240 15.58 4.63 -13.89
C LEU A 240 14.82 5.64 -14.77
N PRO A 241 15.50 6.71 -15.23
CA PRO A 241 14.87 7.71 -16.10
C PRO A 241 14.24 7.10 -17.36
N GLY A 242 12.99 7.47 -17.61
CA GLY A 242 12.27 7.00 -18.78
C GLY A 242 10.77 7.20 -18.69
N ILE A 243 10.08 6.67 -19.70
CA ILE A 243 8.63 6.61 -19.77
C ILE A 243 8.26 5.13 -19.76
N SER A 244 7.30 4.74 -18.94
CA SER A 244 6.70 3.42 -18.98
C SER A 244 5.19 3.57 -19.16
N LEU A 245 4.66 2.79 -20.08
CA LEU A 245 3.24 2.71 -20.39
C LEU A 245 2.79 1.32 -19.99
N LYS A 246 1.80 1.24 -19.11
CA LYS A 246 1.19 0.00 -18.68
C LYS A 246 -0.28 0.03 -19.05
N SER A 247 -0.76 -1.04 -19.66
CA SER A 247 -2.17 -1.24 -19.93
C SER A 247 -2.52 -2.64 -19.49
N ALA A 248 -3.57 -2.81 -18.70
CA ALA A 248 -4.06 -4.13 -18.38
C ALA A 248 -5.58 -4.22 -18.48
N PHE A 249 -6.02 -5.39 -18.88
CA PHE A 249 -7.41 -5.79 -19.00
C PHE A 249 -7.63 -6.99 -18.10
N SER A 250 -8.70 -6.98 -17.32
CA SER A 250 -9.04 -8.09 -16.43
C SER A 250 -10.52 -8.40 -16.49
N LEU A 251 -10.84 -9.69 -16.39
CA LEU A 251 -12.20 -10.19 -16.21
C LEU A 251 -12.29 -10.77 -14.81
N LYS A 252 -13.18 -10.20 -14.01
CA LYS A 252 -13.44 -10.63 -12.65
C LYS A 252 -14.78 -11.33 -12.55
N LYS A 253 -14.79 -12.48 -11.88
CA LYS A 253 -16.01 -13.19 -11.49
C LYS A 253 -16.02 -13.40 -9.98
N ASN A 254 -17.03 -12.89 -9.31
CA ASN A 254 -17.30 -13.18 -7.90
C ASN A 254 -18.49 -14.15 -7.80
N ILE A 255 -18.34 -15.20 -7.01
CA ILE A 255 -19.34 -16.21 -6.74
C ILE A 255 -19.57 -16.21 -5.23
N GLU A 256 -20.78 -15.84 -4.83
CA GLU A 256 -21.20 -15.98 -3.45
C GLU A 256 -21.69 -17.41 -3.23
N ILE A 257 -20.93 -18.18 -2.44
CA ILE A 257 -21.19 -19.59 -2.16
C ILE A 257 -22.31 -19.70 -1.11
N TRP A 258 -22.27 -18.83 -0.11
CA TRP A 258 -23.26 -18.83 0.96
C TRP A 258 -23.42 -17.42 1.52
N ARG A 259 -24.66 -17.06 1.86
CA ARG A 259 -24.98 -15.85 2.62
C ARG A 259 -25.95 -16.23 3.73
N SER A 260 -25.67 -15.77 4.94
CA SER A 260 -26.60 -15.93 6.05
C SER A 260 -27.84 -15.08 5.84
N ASN A 261 -29.01 -15.73 5.89
CA ASN A 261 -30.31 -15.06 5.98
C ASN A 261 -30.82 -14.99 7.44
N ALA A 262 -29.96 -15.31 8.42
CA ALA A 262 -30.34 -15.31 9.82
C ALA A 262 -30.84 -13.92 10.26
N GLN A 263 -31.88 -13.91 11.09
CA GLN A 263 -32.49 -12.68 11.56
C GLN A 263 -31.50 -11.92 12.44
N LYS A 264 -31.13 -10.70 12.00
CA LYS A 264 -30.28 -9.79 12.77
C LYS A 264 -30.95 -9.43 14.10
N LEU A 265 -30.15 -9.15 15.12
CA LEU A 265 -30.67 -8.69 16.41
C LEU A 265 -31.50 -7.42 16.18
N LYS A 266 -32.77 -7.48 16.59
CA LYS A 266 -33.69 -6.34 16.46
C LYS A 266 -33.16 -5.17 17.30
N MET A 267 -33.20 -3.97 16.73
CA MET A 267 -32.77 -2.71 17.37
C MET A 267 -31.28 -2.60 17.72
N VAL A 268 -30.42 -3.53 17.26
CA VAL A 268 -28.96 -3.41 17.42
C VAL A 268 -28.34 -3.18 16.05
N GLN A 269 -27.77 -2.00 15.85
CA GLN A 269 -27.04 -1.70 14.62
C GLN A 269 -25.65 -2.35 14.68
N PRO A 270 -25.19 -3.02 13.60
CA PRO A 270 -23.86 -3.62 13.55
C PRO A 270 -22.78 -2.55 13.61
N PHE A 271 -21.64 -2.86 14.25
CA PHE A 271 -20.52 -1.92 14.36
C PHE A 271 -19.97 -1.50 12.99
N ASP A 272 -20.07 -2.39 11.99
CA ASP A 272 -19.80 -2.11 10.58
C ASP A 272 -20.93 -2.69 9.70
N ILE A 273 -21.54 -1.83 8.88
CA ILE A 273 -22.67 -2.19 8.01
C ILE A 273 -22.26 -3.22 6.96
N PHE A 274 -21.05 -3.17 6.44
CA PHE A 274 -20.62 -4.14 5.44
C PHE A 274 -20.24 -5.51 6.02
N LEU A 275 -19.79 -5.55 7.27
CA LEU A 275 -19.55 -6.80 7.99
C LEU A 275 -20.82 -7.38 8.64
N SER A 276 -21.97 -6.75 8.40
CA SER A 276 -23.22 -7.17 9.03
C SER A 276 -23.84 -8.44 8.44
N ASN A 277 -23.38 -8.88 7.27
CA ASN A 277 -23.90 -10.06 6.59
C ASN A 277 -22.79 -11.13 6.50
N PRO A 278 -22.85 -12.17 7.34
CA PRO A 278 -21.96 -13.31 7.21
C PRO A 278 -22.14 -13.93 5.83
N HIS A 279 -21.03 -14.11 5.11
CA HIS A 279 -21.02 -14.67 3.78
C HIS A 279 -19.72 -15.43 3.52
N ILE A 280 -19.81 -16.37 2.58
CA ILE A 280 -18.67 -17.07 2.01
C ILE A 280 -18.70 -16.78 0.52
N SER A 281 -17.62 -16.24 -0.01
CA SER A 281 -17.48 -15.99 -1.43
C SER A 281 -16.12 -16.43 -1.95
N ALA A 282 -16.11 -16.87 -3.20
CA ALA A 282 -14.91 -17.12 -3.96
C ALA A 282 -14.92 -16.20 -5.18
N SER A 283 -13.79 -15.56 -5.47
CA SER A 283 -13.66 -14.76 -6.67
C SER A 283 -12.40 -15.09 -7.43
N GLY A 284 -12.50 -15.04 -8.76
CA GLY A 284 -11.39 -15.25 -9.66
C GLY A 284 -11.21 -14.02 -10.55
N VAL A 285 -9.97 -13.65 -10.77
CA VAL A 285 -9.57 -12.61 -11.72
C VAL A 285 -8.60 -13.26 -12.71
N ILE A 286 -8.84 -13.06 -13.99
CA ILE A 286 -7.93 -13.43 -15.07
C ILE A 286 -7.75 -12.20 -15.94
N GLY A 287 -6.52 -11.88 -16.31
CA GLY A 287 -6.23 -10.71 -17.12
C GLY A 287 -4.94 -10.81 -17.91
N ALA A 288 -4.70 -9.78 -18.71
CA ALA A 288 -3.47 -9.59 -19.46
C ALA A 288 -2.96 -8.17 -19.25
N ALA A 289 -1.65 -8.04 -19.12
CA ALA A 289 -0.94 -6.79 -18.96
C ALA A 289 0.08 -6.61 -20.09
N VAL A 290 0.12 -5.41 -20.64
CA VAL A 290 1.10 -4.96 -21.61
C VAL A 290 1.85 -3.80 -21.00
N MET A 291 3.18 -3.85 -21.04
CA MET A 291 4.05 -2.79 -20.58
C MET A 291 5.02 -2.40 -21.69
N ALA A 292 5.07 -1.12 -22.05
CA ALA A 292 6.06 -0.57 -22.97
C ALA A 292 6.93 0.42 -22.21
N CYS A 293 8.24 0.19 -22.16
CA CYS A 293 9.22 1.06 -21.53
C CYS A 293 10.10 1.72 -22.59
N PHE A 294 10.37 3.00 -22.43
CA PHE A 294 11.22 3.81 -23.30
C PHE A 294 12.19 4.63 -22.45
N GLY A 295 13.50 4.46 -22.68
CA GLY A 295 14.56 5.14 -21.93
C GLY A 295 15.46 4.17 -21.18
N ASP A 296 16.15 4.67 -20.16
CA ASP A 296 17.09 3.85 -19.37
C ASP A 296 16.36 2.81 -18.50
N ASN A 297 15.06 3.02 -18.27
CA ASN A 297 14.14 2.04 -17.69
C ASN A 297 13.89 0.79 -18.58
N SER A 298 14.37 0.78 -19.83
CA SER A 298 14.18 -0.32 -20.76
C SER A 298 15.20 -1.46 -20.56
N VAL A 299 16.25 -1.25 -19.76
CA VAL A 299 17.36 -2.20 -19.59
C VAL A 299 17.03 -3.20 -18.49
N ARG A 300 16.87 -4.49 -18.84
CA ARG A 300 16.87 -5.56 -17.84
C ARG A 300 18.29 -5.67 -17.25
N PRO A 301 18.46 -5.78 -15.91
CA PRO A 301 19.77 -6.06 -15.35
C PRO A 301 20.31 -7.39 -15.89
N GLN A 302 21.55 -7.38 -16.36
CA GLN A 302 22.29 -8.60 -16.68
C GLN A 302 22.74 -9.21 -15.35
N VAL A 303 22.38 -10.48 -15.11
CA VAL A 303 22.92 -11.42 -14.10
C VAL A 303 22.12 -11.60 -12.79
N VAL A 304 21.40 -12.74 -12.74
CA VAL A 304 21.29 -13.78 -11.68
C VAL A 304 20.86 -13.37 -10.25
N HIS A 305 19.56 -13.51 -9.94
CA HIS A 305 18.98 -14.56 -9.07
C HIS A 305 17.48 -14.23 -8.85
N GLU A 306 16.62 -15.24 -9.01
CA GLU A 306 15.28 -15.38 -8.42
C GLU A 306 14.63 -14.10 -7.84
N SER A 307 13.79 -13.37 -8.61
CA SER A 307 12.67 -12.53 -8.06
C SER A 307 12.08 -11.48 -9.01
N GLN A 308 12.58 -11.30 -10.24
CA GLN A 308 11.88 -10.43 -11.21
C GLN A 308 10.68 -11.17 -11.81
N GLN A 309 9.49 -10.67 -11.47
CA GLN A 309 8.19 -11.32 -11.61
C GLN A 309 7.64 -11.34 -13.04
N PHE A 310 8.42 -10.86 -14.01
CA PHE A 310 8.04 -10.84 -15.43
C PHE A 310 9.00 -11.72 -16.25
N GLU A 311 8.52 -12.90 -16.62
CA GLU A 311 9.08 -13.74 -17.70
C GLU A 311 8.12 -13.80 -18.89
N GLY A 312 7.43 -12.69 -19.17
CA GLY A 312 6.52 -12.53 -20.31
C GLY A 312 7.22 -12.52 -21.68
N LEU A 313 6.42 -12.41 -22.74
CA LEU A 313 6.94 -12.14 -24.08
C LEU A 313 7.60 -10.76 -24.07
N CYS A 314 8.90 -10.72 -24.33
CA CYS A 314 9.71 -9.51 -24.31
C CYS A 314 10.25 -9.22 -25.72
N LEU A 315 9.81 -8.11 -26.31
CA LEU A 315 10.38 -7.57 -27.53
C LEU A 315 11.26 -6.37 -27.16
N ARG A 316 12.56 -6.49 -27.39
CA ARG A 316 13.52 -5.43 -27.12
C ARG A 316 14.01 -4.83 -28.43
N ALA A 317 13.99 -3.50 -28.50
CA ALA A 317 14.62 -2.72 -29.56
C ALA A 317 15.77 -1.90 -28.95
N PRO A 318 16.99 -2.47 -28.83
CA PRO A 318 18.12 -1.81 -28.18
C PRO A 318 18.51 -0.48 -28.84
N ALA A 319 18.36 -0.39 -30.17
CA ALA A 319 18.67 0.81 -30.94
C ALA A 319 17.85 2.04 -30.52
N VAL A 320 16.65 1.84 -29.98
CA VAL A 320 15.75 2.92 -29.55
C VAL A 320 15.50 2.89 -28.04
N LYS A 321 16.29 2.11 -27.28
CA LYS A 321 16.10 1.88 -25.83
C LYS A 321 14.62 1.64 -25.47
N SER A 322 14.00 0.69 -26.18
CA SER A 322 12.60 0.34 -26.01
C SER A 322 12.43 -1.13 -25.69
N THR A 323 11.52 -1.43 -24.77
CA THR A 323 11.17 -2.79 -24.36
C THR A 323 9.65 -2.90 -24.25
N LEU A 324 9.07 -3.85 -24.97
CA LEU A 324 7.65 -4.23 -24.86
C LEU A 324 7.56 -5.58 -24.15
N LEU A 325 6.77 -5.63 -23.07
CA LEU A 325 6.50 -6.80 -22.26
C LEU A 325 5.00 -7.10 -22.34
N VAL A 326 4.65 -8.37 -22.56
CA VAL A 326 3.27 -8.85 -22.54
C VAL A 326 3.19 -10.08 -21.67
N ASP A 327 2.26 -10.08 -20.72
CA ASP A 327 2.03 -11.24 -19.86
C ASP A 327 0.56 -11.38 -19.46
N ALA A 328 0.17 -12.60 -19.07
CA ALA A 328 -1.11 -12.89 -18.46
C ALA A 328 -0.96 -13.02 -16.95
N PHE A 329 -2.02 -12.71 -16.21
CA PHE A 329 -2.06 -12.86 -14.77
C PHE A 329 -3.37 -13.49 -14.32
N SER A 330 -3.33 -14.18 -13.20
CA SER A 330 -4.54 -14.68 -12.55
C SER A 330 -4.42 -14.68 -11.04
N SER A 331 -5.55 -14.48 -10.38
CA SER A 331 -5.66 -14.53 -8.93
C SER A 331 -6.97 -15.18 -8.54
N VAL A 332 -6.94 -15.98 -7.49
CA VAL A 332 -8.12 -16.55 -6.86
C VAL A 332 -8.14 -16.10 -5.42
N SER A 333 -9.27 -15.56 -4.99
CA SER A 333 -9.48 -15.21 -3.59
C SER A 333 -10.69 -15.93 -3.02
N PHE A 334 -10.57 -16.26 -1.74
CA PHE A 334 -11.59 -16.88 -0.93
C PHE A 334 -11.80 -16.02 0.30
N THR A 335 -13.05 -15.68 0.60
CA THR A 335 -13.44 -15.00 1.83
C THR A 335 -14.48 -15.84 2.54
N ALA A 336 -14.27 -16.04 3.84
CA ALA A 336 -15.24 -16.63 4.73
C ALA A 336 -15.41 -15.71 5.93
N GLN A 337 -16.66 -15.31 6.19
CA GLN A 337 -17.01 -14.52 7.35
C GLN A 337 -18.04 -15.26 8.19
N HIS A 338 -17.75 -15.37 9.48
CA HIS A 338 -18.65 -15.82 10.51
C HIS A 338 -19.07 -14.66 11.42
N GLY A 339 -20.35 -14.66 11.79
CA GLY A 339 -21.01 -13.65 12.61
C GLY A 339 -21.27 -12.31 11.93
N ASN A 340 -22.09 -11.50 12.61
CA ASN A 340 -22.72 -10.31 12.03
C ASN A 340 -22.25 -8.99 12.67
N PHE A 341 -21.23 -9.06 13.53
CA PHE A 341 -20.57 -7.92 14.15
C PHE A 341 -21.54 -6.97 14.89
N GLN A 342 -22.51 -7.56 15.59
CA GLN A 342 -23.50 -6.89 16.44
C GLN A 342 -23.26 -7.15 17.93
N ARG A 343 -22.74 -8.33 18.30
CA ARG A 343 -22.51 -8.69 19.70
C ARG A 343 -21.21 -8.06 20.20
N LEU A 344 -21.13 -7.90 21.52
CA LEU A 344 -20.02 -7.23 22.18
C LEU A 344 -18.72 -8.03 22.21
N LEU A 345 -18.75 -9.36 22.03
CA LEU A 345 -17.54 -10.19 22.17
C LEU A 345 -17.58 -11.32 21.15
N LEU A 346 -16.45 -11.54 20.48
CA LEU A 346 -16.17 -12.69 19.60
C LEU A 346 -17.28 -12.99 18.57
N ASP A 347 -17.96 -11.97 18.06
CA ASP A 347 -19.01 -12.14 17.06
C ASP A 347 -18.41 -12.29 15.67
N LEU A 348 -17.49 -11.41 15.31
CA LEU A 348 -16.87 -11.41 13.98
C LEU A 348 -15.61 -12.27 13.97
N THR A 349 -15.61 -13.28 13.12
CA THR A 349 -14.41 -13.99 12.68
C THR A 349 -14.40 -13.98 11.17
N ARG A 350 -13.29 -13.54 10.58
CA ARG A 350 -13.16 -13.47 9.13
C ARG A 350 -11.82 -14.01 8.69
N PHE A 351 -11.88 -14.81 7.64
CA PHE A 351 -10.74 -15.38 6.97
C PHE A 351 -10.76 -14.95 5.51
N HIS A 352 -9.64 -14.46 5.03
CA HIS A 352 -9.43 -14.15 3.63
C HIS A 352 -8.12 -14.79 3.17
N ALA A 353 -8.19 -15.57 2.11
CA ALA A 353 -7.03 -16.14 1.46
C ALA A 353 -7.03 -15.72 0.00
N ARG A 354 -5.86 -15.37 -0.52
CA ARG A 354 -5.66 -14.98 -1.90
C ARG A 354 -4.45 -15.72 -2.44
N LEU A 355 -4.61 -16.32 -3.61
CA LEU A 355 -3.60 -17.06 -4.34
C LEU A 355 -3.33 -16.30 -5.62
N ASP A 356 -2.15 -15.70 -5.71
CA ASP A 356 -1.68 -15.03 -6.92
C ASP A 356 -0.80 -15.99 -7.69
N PHE A 357 -1.26 -16.35 -8.89
CA PHE A 357 -0.49 -17.22 -9.76
C PHE A 357 0.69 -16.46 -10.36
N PRO A 358 1.81 -17.15 -10.63
CA PRO A 358 2.90 -16.56 -11.35
C PRO A 358 2.46 -16.12 -12.75
N SER A 359 3.32 -15.30 -13.36
CA SER A 359 3.19 -14.82 -14.74
C SER A 359 2.76 -15.95 -15.68
N GLY A 360 1.82 -15.68 -16.58
CA GLY A 360 1.18 -16.72 -17.41
C GLY A 360 2.17 -17.46 -18.29
N SER A 361 3.17 -16.77 -18.84
CA SER A 361 4.28 -17.39 -19.57
C SER A 361 5.16 -18.27 -18.68
N LYS A 362 5.45 -17.83 -17.45
CA LYS A 362 6.22 -18.61 -16.47
C LYS A 362 5.45 -19.87 -16.05
N PHE A 363 4.16 -19.73 -15.79
CA PHE A 363 3.27 -20.85 -15.48
C PHE A 363 3.21 -21.86 -16.62
N LEU A 364 3.01 -21.42 -17.87
CA LEU A 364 2.94 -22.30 -19.04
C LEU A 364 4.26 -23.01 -19.31
N SER A 365 5.39 -22.30 -19.22
CA SER A 365 6.71 -22.90 -19.43
C SER A 365 7.08 -23.89 -18.31
N GLY A 366 6.74 -23.59 -17.06
CA GLY A 366 6.85 -24.52 -15.94
C GLY A 366 5.96 -25.76 -16.13
N ALA A 367 4.70 -25.58 -16.51
CA ALA A 367 3.75 -26.66 -16.71
C ALA A 367 4.15 -27.58 -17.87
N ALA A 368 4.64 -27.02 -18.97
CA ALA A 368 5.17 -27.79 -20.10
C ALA A 368 6.38 -28.64 -19.69
N ARG A 369 7.30 -28.07 -18.91
CA ARG A 369 8.45 -28.79 -18.35
C ARG A 369 8.01 -29.90 -17.40
N LEU A 370 7.08 -29.64 -16.47
CA LEU A 370 6.55 -30.70 -15.59
C LEU A 370 5.88 -31.83 -16.37
N ALA A 371 5.11 -31.50 -17.41
CA ALA A 371 4.47 -32.51 -18.25
C ALA A 371 5.53 -33.33 -19.00
N GLN A 372 6.59 -32.70 -19.50
CA GLN A 372 7.72 -33.36 -20.15
C GLN A 372 8.48 -34.28 -19.18
N ASP A 373 8.78 -33.80 -17.98
CA ASP A 373 9.46 -34.57 -16.92
C ASP A 373 8.61 -35.79 -16.53
N PHE A 374 7.30 -35.61 -16.36
CA PHE A 374 6.37 -36.71 -16.07
C PHE A 374 6.31 -37.74 -17.21
N CYS A 375 6.17 -37.30 -18.46
CA CYS A 375 6.18 -38.19 -19.63
C CYS A 375 7.50 -38.96 -19.78
N ASN A 376 8.62 -38.33 -19.40
CA ASN A 376 9.95 -38.94 -19.45
C ASN A 376 10.30 -39.74 -18.19
N SER A 377 9.37 -39.89 -17.24
CA SER A 377 9.60 -40.53 -15.92
C SER A 377 10.80 -39.94 -15.17
N GLN A 378 11.04 -38.64 -15.32
CA GLN A 378 12.09 -37.89 -14.62
C GLN A 378 11.50 -37.21 -13.38
N GLN A 379 12.31 -37.10 -12.33
CA GLN A 379 11.89 -36.37 -11.14
C GLN A 379 11.86 -34.86 -11.44
N PRO A 380 10.75 -34.16 -11.17
CA PRO A 380 10.63 -32.76 -11.50
C PRO A 380 11.65 -31.91 -10.75
N THR A 381 12.27 -30.98 -11.45
CA THR A 381 13.25 -30.05 -10.85
C THR A 381 12.53 -29.05 -9.94
N MET A 382 13.18 -28.67 -8.85
CA MET A 382 12.62 -27.76 -7.84
C MET A 382 12.19 -26.41 -8.44
N GLU A 383 13.00 -25.86 -9.35
CA GLU A 383 12.72 -24.61 -10.07
C GLU A 383 11.42 -24.71 -10.90
N THR A 384 11.16 -25.87 -11.50
CA THR A 384 9.96 -26.13 -12.31
C THR A 384 8.70 -26.12 -11.44
N VAL A 385 8.77 -26.68 -10.24
CA VAL A 385 7.66 -26.67 -9.27
C VAL A 385 7.43 -25.25 -8.74
N GLN A 386 8.50 -24.54 -8.40
CA GLN A 386 8.42 -23.14 -7.95
C GLN A 386 7.88 -22.21 -9.04
N ALA A 387 8.11 -22.51 -10.32
CA ALA A 387 7.60 -21.72 -11.44
C ALA A 387 6.08 -21.78 -11.62
N ILE A 388 5.41 -22.80 -11.07
CA ILE A 388 3.95 -23.00 -11.14
C ILE A 388 3.28 -22.61 -9.83
N CYS A 389 4.02 -22.66 -8.72
CA CYS A 389 3.49 -22.46 -7.39
C CYS A 389 2.94 -21.02 -7.20
N PRO A 390 1.66 -20.86 -6.80
CA PRO A 390 1.11 -19.54 -6.51
C PRO A 390 1.70 -18.97 -5.22
N LYS A 391 1.82 -17.65 -5.16
CA LYS A 391 2.08 -16.95 -3.90
C LYS A 391 0.77 -16.83 -3.13
N ALA A 392 0.77 -17.22 -1.87
CA ALA A 392 -0.41 -17.15 -1.03
C ALA A 392 -0.31 -15.91 -0.12
N THR A 393 -1.40 -15.18 0.03
CA THR A 393 -1.57 -14.16 1.06
C THR A 393 -2.78 -14.54 1.89
N VAL A 394 -2.63 -14.47 3.21
CA VAL A 394 -3.67 -14.87 4.15
C VAL A 394 -3.89 -13.72 5.12
N SER A 395 -5.15 -13.44 5.38
CA SER A 395 -5.62 -12.43 6.31
C SER A 395 -6.63 -13.06 7.27
N PHE A 396 -6.38 -12.88 8.56
CA PHE A 396 -7.25 -13.33 9.62
C PHE A 396 -7.69 -12.13 10.46
N GLN A 397 -8.99 -11.98 10.65
CA GLN A 397 -9.58 -10.91 11.45
C GLN A 397 -10.53 -11.50 12.50
N GLN A 398 -10.33 -11.10 13.76
CA GLN A 398 -11.13 -11.53 14.90
C GLN A 398 -11.55 -10.33 15.74
N GLN A 399 -12.85 -10.17 15.99
CA GLN A 399 -13.33 -9.20 16.97
C GLN A 399 -12.87 -9.59 18.36
N ILE A 400 -12.31 -8.63 19.09
CA ILE A 400 -11.94 -8.80 20.50
C ILE A 400 -13.13 -8.39 21.36
N ALA A 401 -13.48 -7.11 21.32
CA ALA A 401 -14.56 -6.54 22.12
C ALA A 401 -15.16 -5.29 21.48
N GLY A 402 -16.49 -5.20 21.48
CA GLY A 402 -17.26 -4.13 20.88
C GLY A 402 -16.80 -3.83 19.44
N PRO A 403 -16.49 -2.57 19.10
CA PRO A 403 -16.04 -2.19 17.77
C PRO A 403 -14.57 -2.56 17.47
N PHE A 404 -13.83 -3.15 18.42
CA PHE A 404 -12.43 -3.50 18.22
C PHE A 404 -12.27 -4.90 17.62
N SER A 405 -11.46 -4.99 16.57
CA SER A 405 -11.00 -6.26 15.99
C SER A 405 -9.50 -6.26 15.80
N PHE A 406 -8.90 -7.43 15.97
CA PHE A 406 -7.52 -7.70 15.65
C PHE A 406 -7.44 -8.36 14.28
N ARG A 407 -6.51 -7.91 13.46
CA ARG A 407 -6.25 -8.42 12.12
C ARG A 407 -4.77 -8.75 11.96
N VAL A 408 -4.50 -9.88 11.32
CA VAL A 408 -3.16 -10.30 10.93
C VAL A 408 -3.18 -10.61 9.45
N ASP A 409 -2.31 -9.94 8.70
CA ASP A 409 -2.09 -10.21 7.30
C ASP A 409 -0.68 -10.77 7.12
N SER A 410 -0.52 -11.78 6.28
CA SER A 410 0.79 -12.35 5.97
C SER A 410 0.83 -12.91 4.56
N GLY A 411 1.98 -12.74 3.90
CA GLY A 411 2.38 -13.60 2.79
C GLY A 411 2.80 -14.97 3.29
N VAL A 412 2.55 -15.99 2.49
CA VAL A 412 3.09 -17.34 2.66
C VAL A 412 3.81 -17.68 1.36
N GLU A 413 5.12 -17.82 1.47
CA GLU A 413 5.97 -18.26 0.37
C GLU A 413 6.45 -19.68 0.65
N ILE A 414 6.31 -20.55 -0.34
CA ILE A 414 6.75 -21.94 -0.20
C ILE A 414 8.24 -21.98 -0.53
N ASP A 415 9.08 -22.03 0.50
CA ASP A 415 10.53 -22.17 0.37
C ASP A 415 10.89 -23.65 0.40
N TRP A 416 11.17 -24.18 -0.78
CA TRP A 416 11.55 -25.57 -0.94
C TRP A 416 13.04 -25.85 -0.66
N LYS A 417 13.85 -24.81 -0.37
CA LYS A 417 15.27 -24.97 0.01
C LYS A 417 15.42 -25.54 1.41
N ASN A 418 14.42 -25.37 2.27
CA ASN A 418 14.41 -25.87 3.63
C ASN A 418 13.77 -27.26 3.70
N LYS A 419 14.53 -28.26 4.18
CA LYS A 419 14.09 -29.67 4.20
C LYS A 419 13.05 -29.98 5.28
N ASP A 420 12.98 -29.17 6.33
CA ASP A 420 12.12 -29.44 7.50
C ASP A 420 10.83 -28.62 7.51
N TRP A 421 10.80 -27.46 6.83
CA TRP A 421 9.64 -26.57 6.83
C TRP A 421 9.50 -25.86 5.48
N HIS A 422 8.55 -26.32 4.66
CA HIS A 422 8.37 -25.81 3.30
C HIS A 422 7.61 -24.47 3.23
N MET A 423 7.08 -23.94 4.34
CA MET A 423 6.26 -22.72 4.37
C MET A 423 6.94 -21.59 5.16
N CYS A 424 7.39 -20.55 4.46
CA CYS A 424 7.91 -19.34 5.08
C CYS A 424 6.81 -18.28 5.18
N VAL A 425 6.70 -17.65 6.35
CA VAL A 425 5.81 -16.51 6.60
C VAL A 425 6.54 -15.24 6.16
N ASP A 426 6.07 -14.62 5.08
CA ASP A 426 6.65 -13.38 4.53
C ASP A 426 5.78 -12.17 4.90
N ASP A 427 6.41 -11.06 5.27
CA ASP A 427 5.77 -9.78 5.58
C ASP A 427 4.54 -9.84 6.50
N PRO A 428 4.63 -10.39 7.73
CA PRO A 428 3.51 -10.33 8.66
C PRO A 428 3.22 -8.87 9.04
N VAL A 429 1.95 -8.49 9.02
CA VAL A 429 1.44 -7.18 9.44
C VAL A 429 0.33 -7.39 10.46
N PHE A 430 0.50 -6.79 11.63
CA PHE A 430 -0.46 -6.85 12.72
C PHE A 430 -1.23 -5.55 12.78
N ALA A 431 -2.55 -5.62 12.88
CA ALA A 431 -3.41 -4.45 12.92
C ALA A 431 -4.50 -4.57 14.01
N ILE A 432 -4.78 -3.45 14.66
CA ILE A 432 -5.94 -3.27 15.52
C ILE A 432 -6.89 -2.30 14.79
N GLU A 433 -8.09 -2.77 14.48
CA GLU A 433 -9.12 -1.99 13.82
C GLU A 433 -10.21 -1.59 14.82
N TYR A 434 -10.65 -0.34 14.75
CA TYR A 434 -11.80 0.19 15.45
C TYR A 434 -12.85 0.63 14.44
N ALA A 435 -13.99 -0.05 14.43
CA ALA A 435 -15.09 0.23 13.52
C ALA A 435 -15.88 1.47 13.96
N LEU A 436 -16.01 2.44 13.05
CA LEU A 436 -16.71 3.70 13.28
C LEU A 436 -18.18 3.57 12.88
N HIS A 437 -19.01 3.28 13.88
CA HIS A 437 -20.44 3.05 13.72
C HIS A 437 -21.18 4.19 12.96
N VAL A 438 -20.74 5.44 13.16
CA VAL A 438 -21.39 6.66 12.62
C VAL A 438 -21.17 6.81 11.10
N LEU A 439 -20.12 6.21 10.54
CA LEU A 439 -19.74 6.36 9.13
C LEU A 439 -19.97 5.10 8.30
N GLY A 440 -20.79 4.18 8.80
CA GLY A 440 -21.22 2.97 8.11
C GLY A 440 -20.15 1.87 8.04
N SER A 441 -19.00 2.16 7.41
CA SER A 441 -17.86 1.23 7.29
C SER A 441 -16.52 1.97 7.20
N ALA A 442 -16.40 3.07 7.93
CA ALA A 442 -15.08 3.65 8.19
C ALA A 442 -14.44 2.90 9.37
N LYS A 443 -13.13 2.72 9.32
CA LYS A 443 -12.34 2.06 10.36
C LYS A 443 -11.10 2.87 10.67
N ALA A 444 -10.82 3.05 11.95
CA ALA A 444 -9.52 3.49 12.41
C ALA A 444 -8.63 2.26 12.55
N VAL A 445 -7.50 2.22 11.85
CA VAL A 445 -6.60 1.06 11.82
C VAL A 445 -5.24 1.48 12.32
N ALA A 446 -4.77 0.83 13.38
CA ALA A 446 -3.41 0.95 13.89
C ALA A 446 -2.64 -0.31 13.50
N TRP A 447 -1.69 -0.20 12.57
CA TRP A 447 -0.93 -1.34 12.06
C TRP A 447 0.55 -1.24 12.43
N TYR A 448 1.20 -2.41 12.56
CA TYR A 448 2.63 -2.57 12.78
C TYR A 448 3.19 -3.66 11.86
N SER A 449 4.27 -3.33 11.15
CA SER A 449 5.05 -4.29 10.36
C SER A 449 6.38 -4.57 11.06
N PRO A 450 6.62 -5.78 11.58
CA PRO A 450 7.89 -6.14 12.22
C PRO A 450 9.08 -6.13 11.25
N LYS A 451 8.89 -6.53 9.98
CA LYS A 451 9.99 -6.57 8.99
C LYS A 451 10.55 -5.18 8.74
N HIS A 452 9.68 -4.18 8.57
CA HIS A 452 10.11 -2.79 8.33
C HIS A 452 10.28 -1.98 9.62
N ARG A 453 9.84 -2.51 10.77
CA ARG A 453 9.81 -1.81 12.08
C ARG A 453 9.07 -0.47 11.98
N GLU A 454 7.89 -0.53 11.40
CA GLU A 454 7.04 0.63 11.11
C GLU A 454 5.67 0.47 11.72
N PHE A 455 5.15 1.55 12.32
CA PHE A 455 3.81 1.63 12.84
C PHE A 455 3.15 2.95 12.44
N MET A 456 1.87 2.86 12.09
CA MET A 456 1.06 4.03 11.75
C MET A 456 -0.40 3.77 12.11
N VAL A 457 -1.08 4.83 12.53
CA VAL A 457 -2.55 4.84 12.68
C VAL A 457 -3.15 5.58 11.50
N GLU A 458 -4.11 4.99 10.80
CA GLU A 458 -4.73 5.55 9.62
C GLU A 458 -6.24 5.31 9.57
N LEU A 459 -6.93 6.10 8.76
CA LEU A 459 -8.37 6.02 8.57
C LEU A 459 -8.66 5.36 7.22
N ARG A 460 -9.34 4.22 7.25
CA ARG A 460 -9.72 3.43 6.07
C ARG A 460 -11.23 3.49 5.88
N PHE A 461 -11.67 3.57 4.63
CA PHE A 461 -13.09 3.61 4.27
C PHE A 461 -13.39 2.50 3.27
N PHE A 462 -14.56 1.87 3.44
CA PHE A 462 -15.07 0.86 2.51
C PHE A 462 -14.12 -0.35 2.34
N GLU A 463 -13.36 -0.69 3.39
CA GLU A 463 -12.60 -1.93 3.44
C GLU A 463 -13.52 -3.09 3.86
N THR A 464 -14.01 -3.81 2.86
CA THR A 464 -14.44 -5.20 3.02
C THR A 464 -13.40 -6.11 2.42
#